data_AF-A0A957W953-F1
#
_entry.id   AF-A0A957W953-F1
#
_cell.length_a   1.000
_cell.length_b   1.000
_cell.length_c   1.000
_cell.angle_alpha   90.00
_cell.angle_beta   90.00
_cell.angle_gamma   90.00
#
_symmetry.space_group_name_H-M   'P 1'
#
loop_
_entity.id
_entity.type
_entity.pdbx_description
1 polymer ?
#
loop_
_entity_poly.entity_id
_entity_poly.type
_entity_poly.pdbx_seq_one_letter_code
_entity_poly.pdbx_strand_id
1 'polypeptide(L)'
;AIIAARGLSSAASAANGAIDHVKSMVNKTPEGHWFSAAVPSDGSYGIAEGIIFSYPVTSDGQGNYSIVQGLSLSDWAKEKIAVTEAELRDERETVADLLK
;
A
#
# COMPACT_ATOMS: atom_id res chain seq x y z
N ALA A 1 -15.74 -8.33 7.96
CA ALA A 1 -15.61 -9.51 8.84
C ALA A 1 -15.57 -9.14 10.33
N ILE A 2 -14.61 -8.35 10.81
CA ILE A 2 -14.46 -8.09 12.26
C ILE A 2 -15.55 -7.18 12.84
N ILE A 3 -15.94 -6.11 12.14
CA ILE A 3 -17.00 -5.19 12.60
C ILE A 3 -18.33 -5.94 12.77
N ALA A 4 -18.69 -6.77 11.78
CA ALA A 4 -19.89 -7.60 11.84
C ALA A 4 -19.84 -8.66 12.96
N ALA A 5 -18.66 -9.22 13.24
CA ALA A 5 -18.50 -10.27 14.24
C ALA A 5 -18.38 -9.75 15.69
N ARG A 6 -17.82 -8.56 15.89
CA ARG A 6 -17.51 -8.03 17.24
C ARG A 6 -18.36 -6.83 17.62
N GLY A 7 -19.07 -6.21 16.68
CA GLY A 7 -19.72 -4.90 16.89
C GLY A 7 -18.75 -3.76 17.20
N LEU A 8 -17.45 -4.02 17.07
CA LEU A 8 -16.35 -3.14 17.40
C LEU A 8 -15.34 -3.14 16.25
N SER A 9 -14.57 -2.06 16.15
CA SER A 9 -13.47 -1.98 15.18
C SER A 9 -12.42 -3.06 15.45
N SER A 10 -11.59 -3.32 14.45
CA SER A 10 -10.45 -4.25 14.54
C SER A 10 -9.26 -3.62 15.28
N ALA A 11 -9.50 -2.93 16.39
CA ALA A 11 -8.53 -2.06 17.06
C ALA A 11 -7.21 -2.76 17.40
N ALA A 12 -7.26 -3.91 18.08
CA ALA A 12 -6.05 -4.63 18.49
C ALA A 12 -5.22 -5.11 17.29
N SER A 13 -5.85 -5.67 16.26
CA SER A 13 -5.14 -6.14 15.07
C SER A 13 -4.64 -4.99 14.19
N ALA A 14 -5.38 -3.87 14.13
CA ALA A 14 -4.94 -2.67 13.43
C ALA A 14 -3.72 -2.04 14.13
N ALA A 15 -3.73 -1.97 15.46
CA ALA A 15 -2.59 -1.50 16.24
C ALA A 15 -1.36 -2.38 16.00
N ASN A 16 -1.52 -3.71 16.00
CA ASN A 16 -0.42 -4.61 15.68
C ASN A 16 0.07 -4.43 14.24
N GLY A 17 -0.84 -4.28 13.27
CA GLY A 17 -0.49 -4.01 11.87
C GLY A 17 0.30 -2.71 11.70
N ALA A 18 -0.06 -1.65 12.44
CA ALA A 18 0.69 -0.40 12.44
C ALA A 18 2.10 -0.57 13.04
N ILE A 19 2.23 -1.31 14.15
CA ILE A 19 3.53 -1.62 14.76
C ILE A 19 4.41 -2.42 13.79
N ASP A 20 3.85 -3.45 13.16
CA ASP A 20 4.58 -4.30 12.23
C ASP A 20 4.99 -3.52 10.98
N HIS A 21 4.13 -2.65 10.48
CA HIS A 21 4.47 -1.75 9.38
C HIS A 21 5.66 -0.85 9.72
N VAL A 22 5.65 -0.19 10.88
CA VAL A 22 6.78 0.66 11.33
C VAL A 22 8.04 -0.17 11.48
N LYS A 23 7.96 -1.36 12.08
CA LYS A 23 9.11 -2.28 12.20
C LYS A 23 9.67 -2.67 10.83
N SER A 24 8.82 -2.97 9.86
CA SER A 24 9.24 -3.29 8.49
C SER A 24 9.88 -2.11 7.78
N MET A 25 9.42 -0.89 8.03
CA MET A 25 9.99 0.33 7.46
C MET A 25 11.36 0.69 8.04
N VAL A 26 11.58 0.50 9.35
CA VAL A 26 12.83 0.93 10.01
C VAL A 26 13.92 -0.14 10.05
N ASN A 27 13.58 -1.40 9.77
CA ASN A 27 14.56 -2.49 9.73
C ASN A 27 14.82 -2.93 8.29
N LYS A 28 16.06 -3.35 8.02
CA LYS A 28 16.42 -3.90 6.72
C LYS A 28 15.55 -5.11 6.42
N THR A 29 14.90 -5.11 5.27
CA THR A 29 14.10 -6.25 4.82
C THR A 29 15.04 -7.42 4.47
N PRO A 30 14.76 -8.65 4.94
CA PRO A 30 15.55 -9.82 4.58
C PRO A 30 15.58 -10.06 3.07
N GLU A 31 16.68 -10.64 2.56
CA GLU A 31 16.83 -10.95 1.14
C GLU A 31 15.73 -11.90 0.65
N GLY A 32 15.13 -11.58 -0.50
CA GLY A 32 14.02 -12.36 -1.06
C GLY A 32 12.66 -12.10 -0.40
N HIS A 33 12.57 -11.20 0.59
CA HIS A 33 11.32 -10.79 1.23
C HIS A 33 10.91 -9.37 0.83
N TRP A 34 9.63 -9.07 1.00
CA TRP A 34 9.05 -7.73 0.92
C TRP A 34 7.84 -7.63 1.86
N PHE A 35 7.38 -6.40 2.08
CA PHE A 35 6.13 -6.14 2.79
C PHE A 35 5.26 -5.21 1.96
N SER A 36 3.98 -5.09 2.32
CA SER A 36 3.06 -4.16 1.66
C SER A 36 3.10 -2.80 2.36
N ALA A 37 3.29 -1.75 1.57
CA ALA A 37 3.24 -0.37 2.05
C ALA A 37 2.55 0.52 1.02
N ALA A 38 1.65 1.37 1.51
CA ALA A 38 1.06 2.45 0.74
C ALA A 38 2.06 3.60 0.64
N VAL A 39 2.60 3.82 -0.56
CA VAL A 39 3.65 4.82 -0.84
C VAL A 39 3.24 5.67 -2.04
N PRO A 40 3.80 6.89 -2.22
CA PRO A 40 3.60 7.66 -3.43
C PRO A 40 3.92 6.83 -4.67
N SER A 41 2.97 6.74 -5.59
CA SER A 41 3.17 6.04 -6.86
C SER A 41 4.21 6.77 -7.71
N ASP A 42 5.12 5.99 -8.29
CA ASP A 42 6.18 6.42 -9.21
C ASP A 42 5.97 5.92 -10.65
N GLY A 43 4.74 5.50 -10.99
CA GLY A 43 4.46 4.86 -12.28
C GLY A 43 4.68 3.35 -12.31
N SER A 44 5.26 2.76 -11.26
CA SER A 44 5.51 1.31 -11.18
C SER A 44 4.23 0.52 -11.46
N TYR A 45 4.38 -0.53 -12.27
CA TYR A 45 3.29 -1.41 -12.72
C TYR A 45 2.16 -0.70 -13.50
N GLY A 46 2.41 0.48 -14.05
CA GLY A 46 1.44 1.23 -14.85
C GLY A 46 0.38 1.96 -14.02
N ILE A 47 0.59 2.09 -12.71
CA ILE A 47 -0.27 2.84 -11.80
C ILE A 47 0.06 4.33 -11.93
N ALA A 48 -0.96 5.19 -12.01
CA ALA A 48 -0.77 6.62 -12.21
C ALA A 48 -0.01 7.28 -11.04
N GLU A 49 0.89 8.22 -11.36
CA GLU A 49 1.54 9.06 -10.35
C GLU A 49 0.55 10.00 -9.64
N GLY A 50 0.95 10.49 -8.46
CA GLY A 50 0.16 11.47 -7.69
C GLY A 50 -1.01 10.87 -6.92
N ILE A 51 -0.98 9.56 -6.66
CA ILE A 51 -1.80 8.86 -5.67
C ILE A 51 -0.89 8.08 -4.71
N ILE A 52 -1.42 7.73 -3.53
CA ILE A 52 -0.77 6.79 -2.62
C ILE A 52 -1.33 5.41 -2.93
N PHE A 53 -0.46 4.48 -3.33
CA PHE A 53 -0.86 3.12 -3.71
C PHE A 53 -0.03 2.07 -2.95
N SER A 54 -0.63 0.93 -2.62
CA SER A 54 0.05 -0.14 -1.90
C SER A 54 0.88 -1.03 -2.83
N TYR A 55 2.19 -1.07 -2.61
CA TYR A 55 3.14 -1.85 -3.39
C TYR A 55 3.85 -2.92 -2.53
N PRO A 56 4.41 -3.97 -3.16
CA PRO A 56 5.48 -4.73 -2.54
C PRO A 56 6.72 -3.85 -2.43
N VAL A 57 7.22 -3.66 -1.21
CA VAL A 57 8.39 -2.81 -0.93
C VAL A 57 9.43 -3.54 -0.07
N THR A 58 10.67 -3.11 -0.20
CA THR A 58 11.77 -3.44 0.71
C THR A 58 12.26 -2.18 1.40
N SER A 59 12.79 -2.31 2.61
CA SER A 59 13.50 -1.25 3.34
C SER A 59 14.98 -1.59 3.46
N ASP A 60 15.83 -0.56 3.37
CA ASP A 60 17.27 -0.67 3.61
C ASP A 60 17.64 -0.57 5.11
N GLY A 61 16.67 -0.32 5.98
CA GLY A 61 16.86 -0.11 7.42
C GLY A 61 17.51 1.23 7.79
N GLN A 62 17.65 2.15 6.84
CA GLN A 62 18.25 3.48 7.00
C GLN A 62 17.25 4.59 6.68
N GLY A 63 15.96 4.25 6.63
CA GLY A 63 14.86 5.17 6.35
C GLY A 63 14.47 5.23 4.87
N ASN A 64 15.12 4.48 3.99
CA ASN A 64 14.73 4.38 2.59
C ASN A 64 13.97 3.09 2.32
N TYR A 65 13.06 3.16 1.36
CA TYR A 65 12.37 2.00 0.82
C TYR A 65 12.51 1.96 -0.70
N SER A 66 12.22 0.81 -1.29
CA SER A 66 12.17 0.65 -2.75
C SER A 66 11.00 -0.25 -3.12
N ILE A 67 10.26 0.13 -4.16
CA ILE A 67 9.24 -0.74 -4.75
C ILE A 67 9.97 -1.91 -5.42
N VAL A 68 9.54 -3.13 -5.11
CA VAL A 68 10.06 -4.34 -5.75
C VAL A 68 9.70 -4.29 -7.23
N GLN A 69 10.70 -4.46 -8.09
CA GLN A 69 10.55 -4.41 -9.55
C GLN A 69 10.57 -5.80 -10.18
N GLY A 70 10.07 -5.90 -11.42
CA GLY A 70 10.18 -7.11 -12.24
C GLY A 70 9.23 -8.25 -11.88
N LEU A 71 8.17 -7.98 -11.11
CA LEU A 71 7.13 -8.98 -10.82
C LEU A 71 6.21 -9.18 -12.02
N SER A 72 6.04 -10.43 -12.44
CA SER A 72 5.06 -10.79 -13.47
C SER A 72 3.65 -10.75 -12.91
N LEU A 73 2.80 -9.88 -13.45
CA LEU A 73 1.39 -9.79 -13.08
C LEU A 73 0.53 -10.63 -14.03
N SER A 74 -0.31 -11.49 -13.47
CA SER A 74 -1.36 -12.16 -14.24
C SER A 74 -2.41 -11.16 -14.70
N ASP A 75 -3.18 -11.50 -15.75
CA ASP A 75 -4.21 -10.58 -16.26
C ASP A 75 -5.30 -10.30 -15.22
N TRP A 76 -5.63 -11.30 -14.40
CA TRP A 76 -6.53 -11.11 -13.25
C TRP A 76 -5.97 -10.10 -12.24
N ALA A 77 -4.67 -10.17 -11.93
CA ALA A 77 -4.05 -9.22 -11.00
C ALA A 77 -4.06 -7.79 -11.57
N LYS A 78 -3.73 -7.63 -12.86
CA LYS A 78 -3.79 -6.34 -13.55
C LYS A 78 -5.21 -5.74 -13.52
N GLU A 79 -6.23 -6.57 -13.77
CA GLU A 79 -7.63 -6.13 -13.70
C GLU A 79 -7.98 -5.60 -12.30
N LYS A 80 -7.59 -6.30 -11.23
CA LYS A 80 -7.88 -5.85 -9.86
C LYS A 80 -7.09 -4.60 -9.47
N ILE A 81 -5.84 -4.51 -9.90
CA ILE A 81 -5.01 -3.30 -9.69
C ILE A 81 -5.67 -2.10 -10.39
N ALA A 82 -6.14 -2.25 -11.62
CA ALA A 82 -6.79 -1.17 -12.36
C ALA A 82 -8.08 -0.67 -11.68
N VAL A 83 -8.88 -1.58 -11.09
CA VAL A 83 -10.08 -1.19 -10.33
C VAL A 83 -9.70 -0.34 -9.11
N THR A 84 -8.70 -0.76 -8.34
CA THR A 84 -8.25 0.00 -7.16
C THR A 84 -7.57 1.32 -7.53
N GLU A 85 -6.81 1.37 -8.62
CA GLU A 85 -6.19 2.60 -9.13
C GLU A 85 -7.25 3.63 -9.54
N ALA A 86 -8.32 3.19 -10.21
CA ALA A 86 -9.44 4.06 -10.54
C ALA A 86 -10.14 4.62 -9.28
N GLU A 87 -10.46 3.78 -8.29
CA GLU A 87 -11.06 4.24 -7.02
C GLU A 87 -10.20 5.32 -6.33
N LEU A 88 -8.88 5.12 -6.24
CA LEU A 88 -7.98 6.08 -5.57
C LEU A 88 -7.89 7.42 -6.31
N ARG A 89 -8.04 7.42 -7.64
CA ARG A 89 -8.09 8.66 -8.42
C ARG A 89 -9.39 9.42 -8.20
N ASP A 90 -10.51 8.71 -8.16
CA ASP A 90 -11.82 9.30 -7.88
C ASP A 90 -11.86 9.87 -6.44
N GLU A 91 -11.29 9.17 -5.46
CA GLU A 91 -11.14 9.67 -4.10
C GLU A 91 -10.30 10.95 -4.06
N ARG A 92 -9.18 11.00 -4.78
CA ARG A 92 -8.32 12.19 -4.89
C ARG A 92 -9.08 13.39 -5.45
N GLU A 93 -9.85 13.19 -6.51
CA GLU A 93 -10.68 14.25 -7.11
C GLU A 93 -11.76 14.72 -6.13
N THR A 94 -12.40 13.80 -5.42
CA THR A 94 -13.44 14.10 -4.42
C THR A 94 -12.92 14.97 -3.28
N VAL A 95 -11.70 14.71 -2.78
CA VAL A 95 -11.13 15.49 -1.67
C VAL A 95 -10.48 16.80 -2.12
N ALA A 96 -10.25 17.01 -3.41
CA ALA A 96 -9.56 18.19 -3.92
C ALA A 96 -10.26 19.50 -3.51
N ASP A 97 -11.59 19.50 -3.49
CA ASP A 97 -12.39 20.66 -3.09
C ASP A 97 -12.43 20.90 -1.57
N LEU A 98 -12.05 19.91 -0.75
CA LEU A 98 -12.03 20.01 0.72
C LEU A 98 -10.73 20.63 1.26
N LEU A 99 -9.70 20.76 0.41
CA LEU A 99 -8.36 21.23 0.79
C LEU A 99 -8.13 22.72 0.45
N LYS A 100 -9.20 23.47 0.21
CA LYS A 100 -9.19 24.92 -0.08
C LYS A 100 -8.94 25.77 1.16
#